data_AF-A0A850MXM0-F1
#
_entry.id   AF-A0A850MXM0-F1
#
_cell.length_a   1.000
_cell.length_b   1.000
_cell.length_c   1.000
_cell.angle_alpha   90.00
_cell.angle_beta   90.00
_cell.angle_gamma   90.00
#
_symmetry.space_group_name_H-M   'P 1'
#
loop_
_entity.id
_entity.type
_entity.pdbx_description
1 polymer ?
#
loop_
_entity_poly.entity_id
_entity_poly.type
_entity_poly.pdbx_seq_one_letter_code
_entity_poly.pdbx_strand_id
1 'polypeptide(L)' 'MADLDELDKKILEIVCRARCKFYKEGQEIRENEYQCGAYKVLKLMIEKGQLTLGDLKKMSAQVIKAALP' A
#
# COMPACT_ATOMS: atom_id res chain seq x y z
N MET A 1 1.88 -11.96 -14.97
CA MET A 1 1.82 -10.61 -14.38
C MET A 1 0.68 -10.66 -13.39
N ALA A 2 0.89 -10.23 -12.14
CA ALA A 2 -0.21 -10.18 -11.18
C ALA A 2 -1.22 -9.13 -11.65
N ASP A 3 -2.48 -9.53 -11.83
CA ASP A 3 -3.56 -8.60 -12.13
C ASP A 3 -3.90 -7.82 -10.86
N LEU A 4 -3.58 -6.53 -10.86
CA LEU A 4 -3.89 -5.64 -9.74
C LEU A 4 -5.37 -5.28 -9.77
N ASP A 5 -6.08 -5.61 -8.70
CA ASP A 5 -7.48 -5.25 -8.56
C ASP A 5 -7.68 -3.76 -8.21
N GLU A 6 -8.93 -3.31 -8.17
CA GLU A 6 -9.25 -1.91 -7.84
C GLU A 6 -8.87 -1.49 -6.41
N LEU A 7 -8.82 -2.44 -5.48
CA LEU A 7 -8.37 -2.18 -4.11
C LEU A 7 -6.85 -2.00 -4.08
N ASP A 8 -6.13 -2.86 -4.80
CA ASP A 8 -4.67 -2.81 -4.96
C ASP A 8 -4.23 -1.46 -5.49
N LYS A 9 -4.84 -1.00 -6.59
CA LYS A 9 -4.55 0.32 -7.19
C LYS A 9 -4.72 1.44 -6.16
N LYS A 10 -5.77 1.40 -5.35
CA LYS A 10 -6.03 2.44 -4.34
C LYS A 10 -5.01 2.40 -3.21
N ILE A 11 -4.66 1.22 -2.70
CA ILE A 11 -3.64 1.08 -1.64
C ILE A 11 -2.27 1.55 -2.16
N LEU A 12 -1.92 1.15 -3.38
CA LEU A 12 -0.66 1.54 -4.02
C LEU A 12 -0.56 3.06 -4.19
N GLU A 13 -1.61 3.72 -4.66
CA GLU A 13 -1.66 5.19 -4.77
C GLU A 13 -1.55 5.88 -3.41
N ILE A 14 -2.34 5.45 -2.41
CA ILE A 14 -2.43 6.13 -1.11
C ILE A 14 -1.15 5.96 -0.28
N VAL A 15 -0.51 4.80 -0.36
CA VAL A 15 0.61 4.42 0.52
C VAL A 15 1.90 4.27 -0.26
N CYS A 16 1.94 3.37 -1.23
CA CYS A 16 3.19 2.95 -1.85
C CYS A 16 3.82 4.06 -2.70
N ARG A 17 3.08 4.57 -3.69
CA ARG A 17 3.54 5.63 -4.61
C ARG A 17 3.67 6.98 -3.90
N ALA A 18 2.72 7.32 -3.03
CA ALA A 18 2.69 8.63 -2.39
C ALA A 18 3.66 8.78 -1.20
N ARG A 19 3.87 7.72 -0.39
CA ARG A 19 4.49 7.84 0.94
C ARG A 19 5.62 6.85 1.22
N CYS A 20 5.63 5.68 0.61
CA CYS A 20 6.61 4.64 0.92
C CYS A 20 7.98 4.91 0.31
N LYS A 21 9.01 5.11 1.14
CA LYS A 21 10.39 5.30 0.68
C LYS A 21 11.02 4.07 0.03
N PHE A 22 10.48 2.88 0.34
CA PHE A 22 10.98 1.61 -0.17
C PHE A 22 10.31 1.19 -1.48
N TYR A 23 9.25 1.90 -1.89
CA TYR A 23 8.55 1.58 -3.12
C TYR A 23 9.45 1.85 -4.32
N LYS A 24 9.56 0.85 -5.19
CA LYS A 24 10.17 0.98 -6.51
C LYS A 24 9.08 0.82 -7.57
N GLU A 25 9.20 1.58 -8.66
CA GLU A 25 8.25 1.50 -9.75
C GLU A 25 8.20 0.09 -10.36
N GLY A 26 6.98 -0.43 -10.52
CA GLY A 26 6.76 -1.79 -11.01
C GLY A 26 7.12 -2.88 -10.00
N GLN A 27 7.17 -2.56 -8.71
CA GLN A 27 7.27 -3.56 -7.64
C GLN A 27 5.95 -4.32 -7.46
N GLU A 28 4.83 -3.66 -7.69
CA GLU A 28 3.47 -4.21 -7.59
C GLU A 28 3.18 -5.32 -8.60
N ILE A 29 3.85 -5.30 -9.76
CA ILE A 29 3.74 -6.33 -10.81
C ILE A 29 4.76 -7.47 -10.65
N ARG A 30 5.74 -7.30 -9.74
CA ARG A 30 6.78 -8.27 -9.41
C ARG A 30 6.48 -9.00 -8.09
N GLU A 31 5.21 -9.33 -7.87
CA GLU A 31 4.76 -10.02 -6.65
C GLU A 31 5.55 -11.29 -6.33
N ASN A 32 5.99 -12.03 -7.36
CA ASN A 32 6.75 -13.28 -7.19
C ASN A 32 8.20 -13.04 -6.72
N GLU A 33 8.73 -11.85 -6.89
CA GLU A 33 10.11 -11.51 -6.53
C GLU A 33 10.17 -10.73 -5.21
N TYR A 34 9.24 -9.79 -5.00
CA TYR A 34 9.23 -8.92 -3.82
C TYR A 34 7.81 -8.53 -3.39
N GLN A 35 7.21 -9.33 -2.52
CA GLN A 35 5.94 -8.98 -1.88
C GLN A 35 6.14 -8.12 -0.64
N CYS A 36 5.62 -6.89 -0.65
CA CYS A 36 5.64 -5.99 0.50
C CYS A 36 4.70 -6.51 1.62
N GLY A 37 5.26 -6.82 2.80
CA GLY A 37 4.46 -7.31 3.93
C GLY A 37 3.43 -6.30 4.45
N ALA A 38 3.81 -5.02 4.52
CA ALA A 38 2.89 -3.96 4.96
C ALA A 38 1.68 -3.83 4.03
N TYR A 39 1.89 -3.95 2.72
CA TYR A 39 0.82 -3.95 1.73
C TYR A 39 -0.17 -5.11 1.95
N LYS A 40 0.33 -6.34 2.14
CA LYS A 40 -0.52 -7.51 2.41
C LYS A 40 -1.38 -7.33 3.65
N VAL A 41 -0.79 -6.81 4.72
CA VAL A 41 -1.51 -6.57 5.98
C VAL A 41 -2.59 -5.52 5.77
N LEU A 42 -2.30 -4.41 5.08
CA LEU A 42 -3.28 -3.37 4.78
C LEU A 42 -4.44 -3.90 3.92
N LYS A 43 -4.15 -4.66 2.86
CA LYS A 43 -5.18 -5.29 2.02
C LYS A 43 -6.09 -6.19 2.86
N LEU A 44 -5.49 -7.10 3.63
CA LEU A 44 -6.23 -8.03 4.49
C LEU A 44 -7.11 -7.30 5.53
N MET A 45 -6.61 -6.22 6.14
CA MET A 45 -7.38 -5.43 7.10
C MET A 45 -8.57 -4.73 6.45
N ILE A 46 -8.43 -4.26 5.21
CA ILE A 46 -9.53 -3.64 4.47
C ILE A 46 -10.57 -4.69 4.04
N GLU A 47 -10.12 -5.84 3.55
CA GLU A 47 -11.01 -6.96 3.18
C GLU A 47 -11.79 -7.48 4.38
N LYS A 48 -11.18 -7.49 5.58
CA LYS A 48 -11.84 -7.85 6.83
C LYS A 48 -12.71 -6.74 7.43
N GLY A 49 -12.80 -5.58 6.79
CA GLY A 49 -13.56 -4.42 7.27
C GLY A 49 -13.00 -3.78 8.55
N GLN A 50 -11.76 -4.11 8.93
CA GLN A 50 -11.08 -3.55 10.10
C GLN A 50 -10.49 -2.16 9.82
N LEU A 51 -10.32 -1.83 8.53
CA LEU A 51 -9.79 -0.56 8.07
C LEU A 51 -10.57 -0.12 6.82
N THR A 52 -10.91 1.16 6.71
CA THR A 52 -11.46 1.69 5.45
C THR A 52 -10.38 2.41 4.64
N LEU A 53 -10.61 2.57 3.33
CA LEU A 53 -9.75 3.42 2.49
C LEU A 53 -9.72 4.88 2.96
N GLY A 54 -10.80 5.36 3.59
CA GLY A 54 -10.85 6.69 4.19
C GLY A 54 -9.91 6.82 5.39
N ASP A 55 -9.90 5.81 6.25
CA ASP A 55 -8.98 5.74 7.40
C ASP A 55 -7.53 5.65 6.92
N LEU A 56 -7.27 4.82 5.91
CA LEU A 56 -5.94 4.69 5.31
C LEU A 56 -5.43 6.03 4.77
N LYS A 57 -6.27 6.80 4.07
CA LYS A 57 -5.93 8.16 3.60
C LYS A 57 -5.62 9.12 4.75
N LYS A 58 -6.41 9.08 5.82
CA LYS A 58 -6.18 9.94 7.00
C LYS A 58 -4.87 9.59 7.69
N MET A 59 -4.61 8.30 7.89
CA MET A 59 -3.38 7.80 8.49
C MET A 59 -2.17 8.11 7.61
N SER A 60 -2.25 7.89 6.30
CA SER A 60 -1.14 8.15 5.39
C SER A 60 -0.82 9.65 5.23
N ALA A 61 -1.82 10.52 5.41
CA ALA A 61 -1.60 11.97 5.42
C ALA A 61 -0.80 12.46 6.64
N GLN A 62 -0.86 11.74 7.75
CA GLN A 62 -0.10 12.04 8.97
C GLN A 62 1.35 11.54 8.92
N VAL A 63 1.65 10.61 8.00
CA VAL A 63 3.01 10.09 7.78
C VAL A 63 3.72 10.97 6.75
N ILE A 64 4.67 11.78 7.23
CA ILE A 64 5.59 12.52 6.35
C ILE A 64 6.57 11.51 5.74
N LYS A 65 6.98 11.71 4.47
CA LYS A 65 7.96 10.89 3.73
C LYS A 65 9.30 10.68 4.48
N ALA A 66 9.54 11.45 5.55
CA ALA A 66 10.70 11.43 6.42
C ALA A 66 10.57 10.53 7.67
N ALA A 67 9.40 9.97 7.97
CA ALA A 67 9.16 9.22 9.21
C ALA A 67 9.38 7.71 9.02
N LEU A 68 10.62 7.32 8.77
CA LEU A 68 11.22 6.03 9.09
C LEU A 68 12.72 6.23 8.85
N PRO A 69 13.61 5.95 9.83
CA PRO A 69 15.06 6.16 9.71
C PRO A 69 15.62 5.43 8.48
#